data_AF-A0AAD6M7Y0-F1
#
_entry.id   AF-A0AAD6M7Y0-F1
#
_cell.length_a   1.000
_cell.length_b   1.000
_cell.length_c   1.000
_cell.angle_alpha   90.00
_cell.angle_beta   90.00
_cell.angle_gamma   90.00
#
_symmetry.space_group_name_H-M   'P 1'
#
loop_
_entity.id
_entity.type
_entity.pdbx_description
1 polymer ?
#
loop_
_entity_poly.entity_id
_entity_poly.type
_entity_poly.pdbx_seq_one_letter_code
_entity_poly.pdbx_strand_id
1 'polypeptide(L)'
;MSLPTKRSATATTSTAGTSTSNTYPPMKKAKPPPPAHLSTTTKTASITPMTSSSILPPCLSTTIPSSSTTALPPAAANLSRKKATLPQPAKKLVIKLVKAKPTLPTNFEEDTWAKLQSAIKAIFLKQPAPCDLEKLYQAVNDLCLHKMGGNLYLRIEKECEAHISAALQSLVGQSPDLEVFLKLVATCWKDLCDQMFDDPWHSLVSGQNICETNPKCAFILFRKHLSLCPEVEHKTVTGILRMIERERLGESADRSLLDHLLKMFTSLGIYAESFERPFLECTSEFYAAEGMKYMQQSDVPDYLKHVESRLNEEQDRCNIYVDASTKKPLIATAETQLLERHISAILDKGFMMLMDGHRIKDLQTMYSLVNALESLRQALSMYIRRTGQGIVMDEEKDKDMVSSLLEFKASLDSIWEESFSKNEGFCITIKDAFEHLINLRQNRPAELIAKFLDEKLRAGNKGTSEEELEGTLDKVLVLFRFIQGKDVFEAFYKKDLAKRLLLGKSASIDAEKSMISKLKTECGSQFTNKLEGMFKDIELSKEINESFRQSSQARTKLPSGIEMSVHVLTTGYWPTYPPMDVRLPHELKCLSGYIQRILLKQV
;
A
#
# COMPACT_ATOMS: atom_id res chain seq x y z
N MET A 1 74.64 7.33 25.57
CA MET A 1 74.82 8.78 25.36
C MET A 1 73.59 9.49 25.90
N SER A 2 73.79 10.59 26.63
CA SER A 2 72.82 11.61 27.08
C SER A 2 71.58 11.19 27.91
N LEU A 3 71.39 11.90 29.03
CA LEU A 3 70.37 11.72 30.06
C LEU A 3 69.09 12.57 29.82
N PRO A 4 67.98 12.31 30.56
CA PRO A 4 66.69 13.02 30.44
C PRO A 4 66.49 14.12 31.51
N THR A 5 65.39 14.88 31.44
CA THR A 5 65.02 15.83 32.52
C THR A 5 63.51 16.01 32.75
N LYS A 6 63.10 15.80 34.02
CA LYS A 6 62.09 16.47 34.89
C LYS A 6 60.85 17.14 34.25
N ARG A 7 59.59 16.96 34.69
CA ARG A 7 58.93 16.75 36.01
C ARG A 7 58.72 18.03 36.87
N SER A 8 57.43 18.41 37.03
CA SER A 8 56.77 18.95 38.27
C SER A 8 56.40 20.45 38.40
N ALA A 9 55.21 20.67 39.02
CA ALA A 9 54.67 21.87 39.70
C ALA A 9 54.38 23.13 38.85
N THR A 10 53.46 24.07 39.16
CA THR A 10 52.78 24.50 40.43
C THR A 10 51.48 25.24 39.98
N ALA A 11 50.23 24.96 40.41
CA ALA A 11 49.52 25.18 41.68
C ALA A 11 49.26 26.65 42.13
N THR A 12 47.98 26.98 42.40
CA THR A 12 47.41 28.17 43.16
C THR A 12 47.66 29.57 42.56
N THR A 13 46.81 30.62 42.69
CA THR A 13 45.72 31.08 43.61
C THR A 13 44.64 31.85 42.79
N SER A 14 43.31 31.80 42.97
CA SER A 14 42.38 32.02 44.12
C SER A 14 42.08 33.49 44.52
N THR A 15 40.99 34.05 43.96
CA THR A 15 40.14 35.16 44.48
C THR A 15 38.74 34.99 43.84
N ALA A 16 37.59 34.82 44.49
CA ALA A 16 36.99 35.27 45.77
C ALA A 16 36.13 36.55 45.66
N GLY A 17 34.80 36.38 45.78
CA GLY A 17 33.80 37.45 46.00
C GLY A 17 33.35 38.26 44.76
N THR A 18 32.10 38.75 44.66
CA THR A 18 30.92 38.60 45.54
C THR A 18 29.62 38.87 44.76
N SER A 19 28.53 38.28 45.24
CA SER A 19 27.11 38.50 44.89
C SER A 19 26.66 39.84 44.26
N THR A 20 25.71 39.75 43.33
CA THR A 20 24.39 40.40 43.51
C THR A 20 23.29 39.63 42.77
N SER A 21 22.30 39.16 43.52
CA SER A 21 21.02 38.67 43.00
C SER A 21 20.07 39.84 42.73
N ASN A 22 19.26 39.78 41.67
CA ASN A 22 17.95 40.43 41.70
C ASN A 22 16.88 39.64 40.93
N THR A 23 16.00 39.05 41.72
CA THR A 23 14.68 38.50 41.39
C THR A 23 13.74 39.51 40.71
N TYR A 24 12.79 39.02 39.90
CA TYR A 24 11.33 39.33 39.89
C TYR A 24 10.69 38.74 38.59
N PRO A 25 9.37 38.48 38.53
CA PRO A 25 8.55 37.63 39.40
C PRO A 25 7.82 36.49 38.63
N PRO A 26 7.31 35.45 39.31
CA PRO A 26 6.45 34.43 38.71
C PRO A 26 4.95 34.79 38.81
N MET A 27 4.21 34.79 37.70
CA MET A 27 2.74 34.88 37.74
C MET A 27 2.07 33.51 37.83
N LYS A 28 1.05 33.41 38.70
CA LYS A 28 0.41 32.15 39.12
C LYS A 28 -0.91 31.88 38.38
N LYS A 29 -1.09 30.59 38.03
CA LYS A 29 -2.33 29.77 38.11
C LYS A 29 -3.70 30.36 37.70
N ALA A 30 -4.40 29.63 36.80
CA ALA A 30 -5.86 29.43 36.87
C ALA A 30 -6.29 28.06 36.28
N LYS A 31 -7.07 27.28 37.05
CA LYS A 31 -7.82 26.02 36.76
C LYS A 31 -8.53 25.61 38.08
N PRO A 32 -9.52 24.68 38.18
CA PRO A 32 -10.62 24.21 37.29
C PRO A 32 -11.85 25.19 37.36
N PRO A 33 -13.18 24.85 37.34
CA PRO A 33 -13.94 23.58 37.21
C PRO A 33 -15.06 23.53 36.12
N PRO A 34 -15.81 22.40 35.94
CA PRO A 34 -16.93 22.26 34.99
C PRO A 34 -18.31 22.54 35.66
N PRO A 35 -19.45 22.59 34.91
CA PRO A 35 -20.31 21.37 34.83
C PRO A 35 -21.26 21.23 33.59
N ALA A 36 -21.94 20.07 33.55
CA ALA A 36 -23.33 19.82 33.13
C ALA A 36 -23.81 19.87 31.65
N HIS A 37 -24.22 18.67 31.20
CA HIS A 37 -25.41 18.32 30.40
C HIS A 37 -26.43 19.41 29.97
N LEU A 38 -26.71 19.47 28.66
CA LEU A 38 -28.03 19.37 27.98
C LEU A 38 -27.71 19.31 26.47
N SER A 39 -28.04 18.33 25.63
CA SER A 39 -29.28 17.58 25.36
C SER A 39 -30.45 18.41 24.78
N THR A 40 -30.33 18.82 23.51
CA THR A 40 -31.47 19.16 22.63
C THR A 40 -31.19 18.81 21.16
N THR A 41 -31.55 17.57 20.80
CA THR A 41 -32.46 17.25 19.68
C THR A 41 -32.58 18.22 18.49
N THR A 42 -32.09 17.78 17.33
CA THR A 42 -32.81 17.91 16.05
C THR A 42 -33.40 16.56 15.67
N LYS A 43 -34.71 16.38 15.92
CA LYS A 43 -35.49 15.22 15.50
C LYS A 43 -36.01 15.42 14.08
N THR A 44 -35.77 14.47 13.19
CA THR A 44 -36.62 14.14 12.03
C THR A 44 -36.09 12.85 11.38
N ALA A 45 -36.84 11.77 11.19
CA ALA A 45 -38.07 11.37 11.87
C ALA A 45 -38.06 9.83 11.99
N SER A 46 -38.50 9.30 13.12
CA SER A 46 -38.60 7.85 13.37
C SER A 46 -39.94 7.31 12.86
N ILE A 47 -39.93 6.41 11.88
CA ILE A 47 -41.09 5.57 11.55
C ILE A 47 -40.62 4.12 11.30
N THR A 48 -40.79 3.28 12.32
CA THR A 48 -41.16 1.87 12.12
C THR A 48 -42.64 1.75 12.44
N PRO A 49 -43.40 1.01 11.62
CA PRO A 49 -44.06 -0.14 12.24
C PRO A 49 -43.84 -1.45 11.47
N MET A 50 -43.73 -2.51 12.28
CA MET A 50 -44.23 -3.88 12.09
C MET A 50 -44.75 -4.32 10.71
N THR A 51 -44.31 -5.53 10.34
CA THR A 51 -45.02 -6.59 9.57
C THR A 51 -45.28 -6.42 8.07
N SER A 52 -45.42 -7.57 7.41
CA SER A 52 -45.58 -7.80 5.96
C SER A 52 -44.32 -7.44 5.13
N SER A 53 -44.04 -8.07 3.99
CA SER A 53 -44.38 -9.43 3.51
C SER A 53 -43.49 -9.71 2.30
N SER A 54 -43.07 -10.97 2.10
CA SER A 54 -42.37 -11.36 0.88
C SER A 54 -43.28 -11.24 -0.34
N ILE A 55 -42.87 -10.43 -1.32
CA ILE A 55 -43.52 -10.34 -2.64
C ILE A 55 -42.46 -10.53 -3.73
N LEU A 56 -42.36 -11.76 -4.22
CA LEU A 56 -42.12 -12.01 -5.64
C LEU A 56 -43.51 -12.20 -6.26
N PRO A 57 -43.88 -11.44 -7.32
CA PRO A 57 -45.17 -11.59 -7.97
C PRO A 57 -45.26 -12.89 -8.80
N PRO A 58 -46.48 -13.41 -9.04
CA PRO A 58 -46.68 -14.80 -9.49
C PRO A 58 -46.58 -14.96 -11.00
N CYS A 59 -46.04 -16.11 -11.45
CA CYS A 59 -46.20 -16.57 -12.82
C CYS A 59 -47.64 -17.02 -13.06
N LEU A 60 -48.37 -16.25 -13.87
CA LEU A 60 -49.64 -16.68 -14.44
C LEU A 60 -49.39 -17.61 -15.64
N SER A 61 -49.89 -18.83 -15.49
CA SER A 61 -50.18 -19.79 -16.55
C SER A 61 -50.76 -19.16 -17.81
N THR A 62 -50.20 -19.50 -18.98
CA THR A 62 -50.87 -19.32 -20.27
C THR A 62 -51.45 -20.66 -20.74
N THR A 63 -52.70 -20.61 -21.17
CA THR A 63 -53.57 -21.75 -21.52
C THR A 63 -53.52 -22.08 -23.03
N ILE A 64 -54.39 -23.04 -23.41
CA ILE A 64 -55.15 -23.20 -24.68
C ILE A 64 -54.68 -24.39 -25.53
N PRO A 65 -55.59 -25.19 -26.18
CA PRO A 65 -57.05 -25.04 -26.31
C PRO A 65 -57.91 -26.20 -25.77
N SER A 66 -59.18 -25.87 -25.49
CA SER A 66 -60.33 -26.78 -25.57
C SER A 66 -61.03 -26.63 -26.93
N SER A 67 -61.61 -27.72 -27.46
CA SER A 67 -62.42 -27.70 -28.68
C SER A 67 -63.93 -27.79 -28.39
N SER A 68 -64.66 -26.84 -28.97
CA SER A 68 -66.11 -26.67 -29.11
C SER A 68 -66.78 -27.70 -30.05
N THR A 69 -68.12 -27.88 -30.20
CA THR A 69 -69.37 -27.53 -29.47
C THR A 69 -70.57 -28.20 -30.22
N THR A 70 -71.81 -28.10 -29.69
CA THR A 70 -73.16 -28.25 -30.35
C THR A 70 -73.70 -29.69 -30.54
N ALA A 71 -75.01 -30.00 -30.39
CA ALA A 71 -76.21 -29.16 -30.22
C ALA A 71 -77.35 -29.82 -29.37
N LEU A 72 -78.35 -29.01 -29.00
CA LEU A 72 -79.66 -29.33 -28.37
C LEU A 72 -80.66 -30.00 -29.38
N PRO A 73 -81.85 -30.57 -29.02
CA PRO A 73 -82.79 -30.09 -27.98
C PRO A 73 -83.57 -31.24 -27.22
N PRO A 74 -84.86 -31.20 -26.80
CA PRO A 74 -85.24 -31.66 -25.44
C PRO A 74 -86.38 -32.73 -25.34
N ALA A 75 -86.63 -33.27 -24.13
CA ALA A 75 -87.96 -33.44 -23.50
C ALA A 75 -88.01 -34.53 -22.39
N ALA A 76 -88.73 -34.22 -21.28
CA ALA A 76 -89.59 -35.10 -20.44
C ALA A 76 -89.10 -36.49 -19.94
N ALA A 77 -89.38 -36.96 -18.71
CA ALA A 77 -90.11 -36.38 -17.57
C ALA A 77 -89.87 -37.22 -16.27
N ASN A 78 -90.27 -36.67 -15.11
CA ASN A 78 -90.76 -37.39 -13.91
C ASN A 78 -89.78 -38.31 -13.13
N LEU A 79 -89.81 -38.45 -11.79
CA LEU A 79 -90.74 -37.98 -10.74
C LEU A 79 -90.04 -37.89 -9.36
N SER A 80 -90.58 -37.05 -8.47
CA SER A 80 -90.59 -37.16 -6.99
C SER A 80 -89.31 -37.00 -6.14
N ARG A 81 -89.22 -35.83 -5.48
CA ARG A 81 -88.49 -35.62 -4.21
C ARG A 81 -89.06 -36.48 -3.06
N LYS A 82 -88.22 -36.86 -2.09
CA LYS A 82 -88.59 -36.76 -0.66
C LYS A 82 -87.40 -36.53 0.29
N LYS A 83 -87.40 -35.31 0.84
CA LYS A 83 -86.89 -34.75 2.12
C LYS A 83 -85.85 -35.54 2.96
N ALA A 84 -84.80 -34.82 3.38
CA ALA A 84 -83.67 -35.31 4.18
C ALA A 84 -83.98 -35.68 5.65
N THR A 85 -83.07 -36.42 6.27
CA THR A 85 -82.99 -36.70 7.72
C THR A 85 -81.55 -36.45 8.20
N LEU A 86 -81.38 -35.90 9.41
CA LEU A 86 -80.07 -35.62 10.02
C LEU A 86 -79.34 -36.92 10.43
N PRO A 87 -78.02 -37.05 10.22
CA PRO A 87 -77.25 -38.20 10.70
C PRO A 87 -76.93 -38.13 12.21
N GLN A 88 -76.96 -39.30 12.84
CA GLN A 88 -76.77 -39.53 14.28
C GLN A 88 -75.29 -39.56 14.72
N PRO A 89 -74.98 -39.52 16.04
CA PRO A 89 -73.60 -39.57 16.56
C PRO A 89 -72.78 -40.74 16.02
N ALA A 90 -71.49 -40.44 15.74
CA ALA A 90 -70.57 -41.37 15.09
C ALA A 90 -70.36 -42.65 15.91
N LYS A 91 -70.78 -43.79 15.34
CA LYS A 91 -70.52 -45.12 15.91
C LYS A 91 -69.04 -45.48 15.75
N LYS A 92 -68.36 -45.70 16.87
CA LYS A 92 -66.97 -46.17 16.89
C LYS A 92 -66.91 -47.60 16.36
N LEU A 93 -66.34 -47.81 15.18
CA LEU A 93 -66.16 -49.13 14.57
C LEU A 93 -65.15 -49.94 15.38
N VAL A 94 -65.62 -51.01 16.03
CA VAL A 94 -64.75 -52.03 16.65
C VAL A 94 -64.62 -53.19 15.67
N ILE A 95 -63.45 -53.31 15.05
CA ILE A 95 -63.11 -54.43 14.16
C ILE A 95 -62.91 -55.68 15.02
N LYS A 96 -63.72 -56.73 14.82
CA LYS A 96 -63.49 -58.04 15.43
C LYS A 96 -62.29 -58.70 14.76
N LEU A 97 -61.15 -58.68 15.45
CA LEU A 97 -59.90 -59.27 14.96
C LEU A 97 -59.93 -60.80 15.12
N VAL A 98 -60.31 -61.54 14.07
CA VAL A 98 -60.19 -63.01 14.00
C VAL A 98 -59.09 -63.40 13.01
N LYS A 99 -57.86 -63.12 13.43
CA LYS A 99 -56.59 -63.80 13.12
C LYS A 99 -55.52 -63.08 13.94
N ALA A 100 -54.50 -63.82 14.38
CA ALA A 100 -53.46 -63.25 15.24
C ALA A 100 -52.83 -62.01 14.58
N LYS A 101 -52.48 -61.01 15.41
CA LYS A 101 -51.64 -59.88 15.00
C LYS A 101 -50.42 -60.47 14.28
N PRO A 102 -50.09 -60.09 13.04
CA PRO A 102 -48.95 -60.66 12.33
C PRO A 102 -47.69 -60.38 13.15
N THR A 103 -47.19 -61.42 13.80
CA THR A 103 -45.91 -61.39 14.50
C THR A 103 -44.83 -61.45 13.44
N LEU A 104 -43.91 -60.49 13.49
CA LEU A 104 -42.67 -60.54 12.71
C LEU A 104 -42.02 -61.93 12.87
N PRO A 105 -41.49 -62.52 11.80
CA PRO A 105 -40.59 -63.66 11.93
C PRO A 105 -39.49 -63.34 12.94
N THR A 106 -39.15 -64.29 13.82
CA THR A 106 -38.16 -64.06 14.89
C THR A 106 -36.79 -63.65 14.37
N ASN A 107 -36.49 -63.98 13.10
CA ASN A 107 -35.22 -63.68 12.43
C ASN A 107 -35.34 -62.51 11.44
N PHE A 108 -36.49 -61.82 11.35
CA PHE A 108 -36.74 -60.79 10.33
C PHE A 108 -35.69 -59.66 10.34
N GLU A 109 -35.22 -59.25 11.51
CA GLU A 109 -34.16 -58.23 11.64
C GLU A 109 -32.84 -58.75 11.04
N GLU A 110 -32.40 -59.96 11.40
CA GLU A 110 -31.13 -60.54 10.95
C GLU A 110 -31.16 -60.95 9.47
N ASP A 111 -32.25 -61.56 8.98
CA ASP A 111 -32.41 -61.95 7.57
C ASP A 111 -32.47 -60.73 6.64
N THR A 112 -32.98 -59.61 7.15
CA THR A 112 -33.01 -58.33 6.41
C THR A 112 -31.67 -57.62 6.51
N TRP A 113 -31.05 -57.60 7.69
CA TRP A 113 -29.70 -57.08 7.89
C TRP A 113 -28.66 -57.81 7.03
N ALA A 114 -28.69 -59.14 6.92
CA ALA A 114 -27.74 -59.90 6.11
C ALA A 114 -27.80 -59.52 4.61
N LYS A 115 -29.00 -59.20 4.09
CA LYS A 115 -29.18 -58.69 2.71
C LYS A 115 -28.62 -57.28 2.56
N LEU A 116 -28.89 -56.40 3.53
CA LEU A 116 -28.37 -55.03 3.55
C LEU A 116 -26.84 -55.01 3.67
N GLN A 117 -26.26 -55.79 4.58
CA GLN A 117 -24.82 -55.96 4.77
C GLN A 117 -24.14 -56.50 3.50
N SER A 118 -24.77 -57.45 2.80
CA SER A 118 -24.27 -57.97 1.52
C SER A 118 -24.31 -56.92 0.41
N ALA A 119 -25.35 -56.08 0.36
CA ALA A 119 -25.43 -54.97 -0.58
C ALA A 119 -24.40 -53.86 -0.27
N ILE A 120 -24.23 -53.49 1.00
CA ILE A 120 -23.24 -52.51 1.46
C ILE A 120 -21.82 -53.00 1.13
N LYS A 121 -21.52 -54.29 1.35
CA LYS A 121 -20.24 -54.89 0.95
C LYS A 121 -20.05 -54.92 -0.58
N ALA A 122 -21.10 -55.15 -1.36
CA ALA A 122 -21.03 -55.07 -2.81
C ALA A 122 -20.69 -53.64 -3.29
N ILE A 123 -21.32 -52.61 -2.71
CA ILE A 123 -21.01 -51.19 -2.99
C ILE A 123 -19.53 -50.89 -2.68
N PHE A 124 -19.05 -51.22 -1.47
CA PHE A 124 -17.65 -51.00 -1.09
C PHE A 124 -16.64 -51.81 -1.91
N LEU A 125 -17.04 -52.91 -2.53
CA LEU A 125 -16.21 -53.70 -3.45
C LEU A 125 -16.37 -53.31 -4.93
N LYS A 126 -17.17 -52.27 -5.24
CA LYS A 126 -17.58 -51.87 -6.60
C LYS A 126 -18.15 -53.04 -7.43
N GLN A 127 -18.92 -53.92 -6.78
CA GLN A 127 -19.59 -55.08 -7.37
C GLN A 127 -21.10 -54.82 -7.53
N PRO A 128 -21.75 -55.44 -8.54
CA PRO A 128 -23.20 -55.31 -8.72
C PRO A 128 -23.95 -55.86 -7.49
N ALA A 129 -24.90 -55.07 -6.97
CA ALA A 129 -25.67 -55.45 -5.79
C ALA A 129 -26.48 -56.74 -6.06
N PRO A 130 -26.54 -57.68 -5.10
CA PRO A 130 -27.21 -58.97 -5.30
C PRO A 130 -28.76 -58.90 -5.29
N CYS A 131 -29.35 -57.71 -5.12
CA CYS A 131 -30.79 -57.47 -4.99
C CYS A 131 -31.17 -56.13 -5.64
N ASP A 132 -32.39 -56.04 -6.17
CA ASP A 132 -32.93 -54.79 -6.74
C ASP A 132 -32.98 -53.67 -5.69
N LEU A 133 -32.59 -52.45 -6.07
CA LEU A 133 -32.58 -51.27 -5.17
C LEU A 133 -33.95 -51.04 -4.51
N GLU A 134 -35.04 -51.21 -5.24
CA GLU A 134 -36.41 -51.02 -4.73
C GLU A 134 -36.74 -52.00 -3.58
N LYS A 135 -36.24 -53.24 -3.64
CA LYS A 135 -36.40 -54.24 -2.57
C LYS A 135 -35.53 -53.92 -1.35
N LEU A 136 -34.33 -53.36 -1.56
CA LEU A 136 -33.47 -52.90 -0.48
C LEU A 136 -34.06 -51.66 0.21
N TYR A 137 -34.63 -50.72 -0.55
CA TYR A 137 -35.36 -49.57 -0.02
C TYR A 137 -36.57 -49.99 0.82
N GLN A 138 -37.39 -50.93 0.30
CA GLN A 138 -38.54 -51.45 1.03
C GLN A 138 -38.12 -52.17 2.32
N ALA A 139 -37.03 -52.94 2.28
CA ALA A 139 -36.45 -53.59 3.46
C ALA A 139 -36.01 -52.59 4.55
N VAL A 140 -35.36 -51.48 4.19
CA VAL A 140 -34.98 -50.40 5.13
C VAL A 140 -36.23 -49.71 5.69
N ASN A 141 -37.20 -49.40 4.83
CA ASN A 141 -38.45 -48.77 5.23
C ASN A 141 -39.26 -49.63 6.22
N ASP A 142 -39.35 -50.95 5.98
CA ASP A 142 -40.05 -51.88 6.87
C ASP A 142 -39.34 -52.01 8.23
N LEU A 143 -38.00 -52.08 8.27
CA LEU A 143 -37.22 -52.03 9.53
C LEU A 143 -37.47 -50.75 10.33
N CYS A 144 -37.57 -49.60 9.67
CA CYS A 144 -37.86 -48.32 10.31
C CYS A 144 -39.30 -48.19 10.82
N LEU A 145 -40.29 -48.66 10.04
CA LEU A 145 -41.69 -48.74 10.46
C LEU A 145 -41.86 -49.59 11.75
N HIS A 146 -41.00 -50.59 11.95
CA HIS A 146 -40.95 -51.42 13.16
C HIS A 146 -40.08 -50.86 14.30
N LYS A 147 -39.64 -49.59 14.23
CA LYS A 147 -38.80 -48.90 15.22
C LYS A 147 -37.39 -49.47 15.41
N MET A 148 -36.87 -50.25 14.47
CA MET A 148 -35.52 -50.85 14.55
C MET A 148 -34.42 -50.00 13.92
N GLY A 149 -34.76 -48.83 13.35
CA GLY A 149 -33.84 -47.94 12.62
C GLY A 149 -32.60 -47.48 13.41
N GLY A 150 -32.69 -47.35 14.74
CA GLY A 150 -31.53 -47.00 15.58
C GLY A 150 -30.47 -48.09 15.67
N ASN A 151 -30.88 -49.37 15.69
CA ASN A 151 -29.94 -50.49 15.62
C ASN A 151 -29.35 -50.59 14.21
N LEU A 152 -30.18 -50.40 13.17
CA LEU A 152 -29.74 -50.36 11.78
C LEU A 152 -28.65 -49.31 11.53
N TYR A 153 -28.81 -48.08 12.04
CA TYR A 153 -27.79 -47.03 11.94
C TYR A 153 -26.45 -47.47 12.54
N LEU A 154 -26.44 -47.97 13.78
CA LEU A 154 -25.22 -48.46 14.46
C LEU A 154 -24.55 -49.62 13.71
N ARG A 155 -25.34 -50.53 13.12
CA ARG A 155 -24.82 -51.64 12.31
C ARG A 155 -24.19 -51.15 11.01
N ILE A 156 -24.80 -50.18 10.32
CA ILE A 156 -24.23 -49.55 9.12
C ILE A 156 -22.94 -48.80 9.46
N GLU A 157 -22.97 -47.95 10.49
CA GLU A 157 -21.82 -47.19 10.97
C GLU A 157 -20.62 -48.10 11.26
N LYS A 158 -20.85 -49.26 11.90
CA LYS A 158 -19.83 -50.26 12.20
C LYS A 158 -19.23 -50.94 10.96
N GLU A 159 -20.03 -51.25 9.93
CA GLU A 159 -19.50 -51.82 8.68
C GLU A 159 -18.69 -50.77 7.89
N CYS A 160 -19.16 -49.52 7.84
CA CYS A 160 -18.41 -48.40 7.27
C CYS A 160 -17.08 -48.18 8.02
N GLU A 161 -17.11 -48.20 9.35
CA GLU A 161 -15.94 -48.05 10.20
C GLU A 161 -14.90 -49.15 9.95
N ALA A 162 -15.34 -50.41 9.85
CA ALA A 162 -14.48 -51.54 9.53
C ALA A 162 -13.84 -51.42 8.14
N HIS A 163 -14.61 -50.99 7.13
CA HIS A 163 -14.09 -50.80 5.77
C HIS A 163 -13.06 -49.66 5.70
N ILE A 164 -13.39 -48.49 6.26
CA ILE A 164 -12.49 -47.31 6.31
C ILE A 164 -11.20 -47.65 7.06
N SER A 165 -11.29 -48.34 8.20
CA SER A 165 -10.13 -48.74 8.99
C SER A 165 -9.22 -49.70 8.21
N ALA A 166 -9.79 -50.70 7.53
CA ALA A 166 -9.03 -51.63 6.70
C ALA A 166 -8.38 -50.95 5.48
N ALA A 167 -9.08 -50.01 4.83
CA ALA A 167 -8.56 -49.24 3.71
C ALA A 167 -7.36 -48.39 4.12
N LEU A 168 -7.46 -47.65 5.23
CA LEU A 168 -6.36 -46.83 5.76
C LEU A 168 -5.18 -47.69 6.26
N GLN A 169 -5.44 -48.82 6.92
CA GLN A 169 -4.39 -49.77 7.31
C GLN A 169 -3.66 -50.36 6.10
N SER A 170 -4.34 -50.56 4.97
CA SER A 170 -3.70 -51.05 3.73
C SER A 170 -2.69 -50.08 3.12
N LEU A 171 -2.73 -48.79 3.50
CA LEU A 171 -1.80 -47.75 3.07
C LEU A 171 -0.53 -47.69 3.92
N VAL A 172 -0.53 -48.23 5.15
CA VAL A 172 0.64 -48.24 6.05
C VAL A 172 1.78 -49.05 5.41
N GLY A 173 2.99 -48.50 5.41
CA GLY A 173 4.15 -49.13 4.76
C GLY A 173 4.13 -49.19 3.22
N GLN A 174 3.08 -48.72 2.54
CA GLN A 174 3.03 -48.71 1.07
C GLN A 174 4.03 -47.72 0.49
N SER A 175 4.73 -48.12 -0.59
CA SER A 175 5.65 -47.35 -1.46
C SER A 175 6.64 -46.39 -0.77
N PRO A 176 7.98 -46.54 -0.95
CA PRO A 176 8.92 -45.52 -0.50
C PRO A 176 8.79 -44.20 -1.30
N ASP A 177 8.30 -44.26 -2.53
CA ASP A 177 8.02 -43.09 -3.37
C ASP A 177 6.77 -42.35 -2.84
N LEU A 178 6.98 -41.08 -2.45
CA LEU A 178 5.95 -40.20 -1.92
C LEU A 178 4.86 -39.89 -2.95
N GLU A 179 5.18 -39.68 -4.23
CA GLU A 179 4.19 -39.30 -5.23
C GLU A 179 3.28 -40.49 -5.60
N VAL A 180 3.86 -41.69 -5.67
CA VAL A 180 3.09 -42.94 -5.80
C VAL A 180 2.18 -43.14 -4.58
N PHE A 181 2.71 -42.90 -3.37
CA PHE A 181 1.94 -42.99 -2.13
C PHE A 181 0.78 -41.99 -2.10
N LEU A 182 0.99 -40.73 -2.49
CA LEU A 182 -0.07 -39.72 -2.60
C LEU A 182 -1.17 -40.13 -3.58
N LYS A 183 -0.82 -40.75 -4.72
CA LYS A 183 -1.80 -41.27 -5.68
C LYS A 183 -2.64 -42.41 -5.09
N LEU A 184 -2.07 -43.26 -4.23
CA LEU A 184 -2.81 -44.28 -3.49
C LEU A 184 -3.78 -43.65 -2.47
N VAL A 185 -3.33 -42.67 -1.68
CA VAL A 185 -4.19 -41.93 -0.71
C VAL A 185 -5.33 -41.23 -1.44
N ALA A 186 -5.05 -40.52 -2.53
CA ALA A 186 -6.04 -39.83 -3.36
C ALA A 186 -7.03 -40.77 -4.06
N THR A 187 -6.62 -42.01 -4.35
CA THR A 187 -7.50 -43.05 -4.89
C THR A 187 -8.39 -43.62 -3.79
N CYS A 188 -7.83 -43.97 -2.62
CA CYS A 188 -8.60 -44.40 -1.45
C CYS A 188 -9.67 -43.37 -1.02
N TRP A 189 -9.35 -42.07 -1.03
CA TRP A 189 -10.33 -41.02 -0.75
C TRP A 189 -11.39 -40.89 -1.84
N LYS A 190 -10.99 -40.96 -3.12
CA LYS A 190 -11.94 -40.90 -4.24
C LYS A 190 -12.89 -42.09 -4.23
N ASP A 191 -12.38 -43.30 -4.03
CA ASP A 191 -13.18 -44.51 -3.94
C ASP A 191 -14.22 -44.42 -2.82
N LEU A 192 -13.85 -43.90 -1.63
CA LEU A 192 -14.78 -43.65 -0.55
C LEU A 192 -15.85 -42.62 -0.92
N CYS A 193 -15.48 -41.52 -1.59
CA CYS A 193 -16.46 -40.54 -2.08
C CYS A 193 -17.42 -41.17 -3.10
N ASP A 194 -16.92 -41.85 -4.13
CA ASP A 194 -17.72 -42.51 -5.15
C ASP A 194 -18.74 -43.46 -4.51
N GLN A 195 -18.28 -44.37 -3.64
CA GLN A 195 -19.10 -45.37 -2.93
C GLN A 195 -20.21 -44.76 -2.05
N MET A 196 -20.08 -43.49 -1.65
CA MET A 196 -21.00 -42.79 -0.75
C MET A 196 -21.90 -41.76 -1.42
N PHE A 197 -21.53 -41.30 -2.61
CA PHE A 197 -22.37 -40.44 -3.45
C PHE A 197 -23.01 -41.21 -4.62
N ASP A 198 -22.75 -42.52 -4.72
CA ASP A 198 -23.40 -43.47 -5.62
C ASP A 198 -24.92 -43.53 -5.41
N ASP A 199 -25.69 -43.52 -6.51
CA ASP A 199 -27.17 -43.57 -6.50
C ASP A 199 -27.75 -44.72 -5.64
N PRO A 200 -27.18 -45.95 -5.65
CA PRO A 200 -27.60 -47.02 -4.74
C PRO A 200 -27.46 -46.68 -3.24
N TRP A 201 -26.41 -45.96 -2.83
CA TRP A 201 -26.23 -45.56 -1.43
C TRP A 201 -27.26 -44.50 -1.02
N HIS A 202 -27.46 -43.50 -1.88
CA HIS A 202 -28.50 -42.49 -1.67
C HIS A 202 -29.90 -43.11 -1.57
N SER A 203 -30.23 -44.04 -2.47
CA SER A 203 -31.49 -44.79 -2.42
C SER A 203 -31.62 -45.56 -1.10
N LEU A 204 -30.60 -46.31 -0.69
CA LEU A 204 -30.62 -47.16 0.52
C LEU A 204 -30.91 -46.38 1.81
N VAL A 205 -30.38 -45.16 1.94
CA VAL A 205 -30.40 -44.39 3.20
C VAL A 205 -31.50 -43.32 3.27
N SER A 206 -32.09 -42.92 2.13
CA SER A 206 -33.19 -41.93 2.09
C SER A 206 -34.54 -42.41 2.65
N GLY A 207 -34.67 -43.68 3.06
CA GLY A 207 -35.90 -44.24 3.62
C GLY A 207 -36.24 -43.74 5.03
N GLN A 208 -36.98 -42.62 5.12
CA GLN A 208 -37.53 -42.04 6.36
C GLN A 208 -36.50 -41.54 7.39
N ASN A 209 -35.82 -40.42 7.12
CA ASN A 209 -35.12 -39.58 8.12
C ASN A 209 -34.16 -40.31 9.10
N ILE A 210 -33.61 -41.47 8.73
CA ILE A 210 -32.63 -42.21 9.55
C ILE A 210 -31.35 -41.39 9.70
N CYS A 211 -31.02 -40.58 8.69
CA CYS A 211 -29.81 -39.79 8.67
C CYS A 211 -29.98 -38.47 7.90
N GLU A 212 -30.30 -37.38 8.60
CA GLU A 212 -30.19 -36.00 8.08
C GLU A 212 -28.70 -35.56 7.92
N THR A 213 -27.75 -36.49 8.04
CA THR A 213 -26.30 -36.23 8.20
C THR A 213 -25.41 -37.11 7.29
N ASN A 214 -26.01 -37.76 6.30
CA ASN A 214 -25.48 -38.91 5.56
C ASN A 214 -23.99 -38.81 5.09
N PRO A 215 -23.48 -37.70 4.51
CA PRO A 215 -22.07 -37.61 4.11
C PRO A 215 -21.11 -37.34 5.29
N LYS A 216 -21.59 -36.65 6.34
CA LYS A 216 -20.72 -36.14 7.42
C LYS A 216 -20.23 -37.26 8.32
N CYS A 217 -21.03 -38.29 8.54
CA CYS A 217 -20.65 -39.40 9.43
C CYS A 217 -19.41 -40.14 8.92
N ALA A 218 -19.30 -40.42 7.63
CA ALA A 218 -18.13 -41.09 7.08
C ALA A 218 -16.89 -40.19 6.99
N PHE A 219 -17.04 -38.88 6.76
CA PHE A 219 -15.90 -37.96 6.86
C PHE A 219 -15.39 -37.89 8.30
N ILE A 220 -16.27 -37.97 9.31
CA ILE A 220 -15.90 -38.10 10.73
C ILE A 220 -15.20 -39.43 10.99
N LEU A 221 -15.69 -40.55 10.45
CA LEU A 221 -15.03 -41.87 10.59
C LEU A 221 -13.66 -41.89 9.90
N PHE A 222 -13.53 -41.35 8.69
CA PHE A 222 -12.25 -41.27 7.97
C PHE A 222 -11.26 -40.38 8.72
N ARG A 223 -11.68 -39.20 9.22
CA ARG A 223 -10.86 -38.37 10.11
C ARG A 223 -10.39 -39.15 11.36
N LYS A 224 -11.31 -39.87 12.01
CA LYS A 224 -11.02 -40.68 13.21
C LYS A 224 -10.01 -41.79 12.95
N HIS A 225 -10.11 -42.49 11.82
CA HIS A 225 -9.16 -43.58 11.49
C HIS A 225 -7.85 -43.06 10.90
N LEU A 226 -7.85 -41.90 10.22
CA LEU A 226 -6.63 -41.24 9.76
C LEU A 226 -5.77 -40.79 10.94
N SER A 227 -6.36 -40.20 11.98
CA SER A 227 -5.61 -39.80 13.19
C SER A 227 -5.15 -40.99 14.06
N LEU A 228 -5.77 -42.17 13.89
CA LEU A 228 -5.26 -43.45 14.42
C LEU A 228 -4.11 -44.03 13.59
N CYS A 229 -3.88 -43.52 12.38
CA CYS A 229 -2.82 -43.95 11.45
C CYS A 229 -1.83 -42.79 11.15
N PRO A 230 -1.12 -42.25 12.16
CA PRO A 230 -0.31 -41.03 12.02
C PRO A 230 0.82 -41.13 10.99
N GLU A 231 1.29 -42.34 10.67
CA GLU A 231 2.23 -42.57 9.56
C GLU A 231 1.65 -42.13 8.21
N VAL A 232 0.38 -42.48 7.94
CA VAL A 232 -0.31 -42.17 6.68
C VAL A 232 -0.53 -40.66 6.59
N GLU A 233 -0.98 -40.02 7.67
CA GLU A 233 -1.17 -38.57 7.74
C GLU A 233 0.15 -37.82 7.53
N HIS A 234 1.18 -38.13 8.34
CA HIS A 234 2.50 -37.49 8.27
C HIS A 234 3.16 -37.66 6.89
N LYS A 235 3.09 -38.86 6.31
CA LYS A 235 3.67 -39.16 4.99
C LYS A 235 2.90 -38.45 3.87
N THR A 236 1.58 -38.30 4.00
CA THR A 236 0.76 -37.53 3.07
C THR A 236 1.12 -36.05 3.13
N VAL A 237 1.17 -35.45 4.32
CA VAL A 237 1.58 -34.04 4.50
C VAL A 237 2.99 -33.82 3.97
N THR A 238 3.96 -34.67 4.35
CA THR A 238 5.35 -34.61 3.86
C THR A 238 5.42 -34.68 2.32
N GLY A 239 4.64 -35.58 1.70
CA GLY A 239 4.58 -35.72 0.25
C GLY A 239 4.05 -34.45 -0.44
N ILE A 240 2.95 -33.88 0.07
CA ILE A 240 2.35 -32.64 -0.45
C ILE A 240 3.37 -31.49 -0.35
N LEU A 241 4.02 -31.33 0.81
CA LEU A 241 5.03 -30.29 1.02
C LEU A 241 6.22 -30.44 0.06
N ARG A 242 6.74 -31.66 -0.13
CA ARG A 242 7.82 -31.94 -1.11
C ARG A 242 7.40 -31.71 -2.55
N MET A 243 6.14 -31.97 -2.92
CA MET A 243 5.62 -31.62 -4.25
C MET A 243 5.59 -30.11 -4.48
N ILE A 244 5.17 -29.32 -3.48
CA ILE A 244 5.14 -27.86 -3.57
C ILE A 244 6.57 -27.29 -3.61
N GLU A 245 7.49 -27.84 -2.82
CA GLU A 245 8.90 -27.45 -2.85
C GLU A 245 9.56 -27.71 -4.23
N ARG A 246 9.31 -28.88 -4.84
CA ARG A 246 9.75 -29.19 -6.21
C ARG A 246 9.18 -28.19 -7.23
N GLU A 247 7.91 -27.81 -7.09
CA GLU A 247 7.31 -26.78 -7.96
C GLU A 247 8.00 -25.41 -7.80
N ARG A 248 8.36 -24.99 -6.57
CA ARG A 248 9.14 -23.76 -6.33
C ARG A 248 10.53 -23.80 -6.96
N LEU A 249 11.12 -24.98 -7.10
CA LEU A 249 12.39 -25.18 -7.81
C LEU A 249 12.23 -25.22 -9.35
N GLY A 250 11.01 -25.10 -9.87
CA GLY A 250 10.70 -25.10 -11.29
C GLY A 250 10.42 -26.49 -11.89
N GLU A 251 10.29 -27.52 -11.06
CA GLU A 251 9.92 -28.86 -11.52
C GLU A 251 8.41 -28.98 -11.75
N SER A 252 7.99 -29.86 -12.66
CA SER A 252 6.56 -30.12 -12.91
C SER A 252 5.94 -30.94 -11.76
N ALA A 253 4.93 -30.37 -11.09
CA ALA A 253 4.12 -31.07 -10.08
C ALA A 253 2.70 -31.34 -10.58
N ASP A 254 2.10 -32.47 -10.16
CA ASP A 254 0.69 -32.78 -10.42
C ASP A 254 -0.23 -31.91 -9.55
N ARG A 255 -0.61 -30.76 -10.10
CA ARG A 255 -1.53 -29.80 -9.47
C ARG A 255 -2.92 -30.38 -9.20
N SER A 256 -3.36 -31.38 -9.98
CA SER A 256 -4.68 -32.01 -9.80
C SER A 256 -4.68 -32.94 -8.58
N LEU A 257 -3.57 -33.65 -8.35
CA LEU A 257 -3.37 -34.46 -7.16
C LEU A 257 -3.30 -33.59 -5.90
N LEU A 258 -2.59 -32.45 -5.96
CA LEU A 258 -2.50 -31.48 -4.86
C LEU A 258 -3.87 -30.91 -4.50
N ASP A 259 -4.62 -30.41 -5.49
CA ASP A 259 -5.99 -29.88 -5.30
C ASP A 259 -6.93 -30.92 -4.66
N HIS A 260 -6.94 -32.16 -5.18
CA HIS A 260 -7.80 -33.23 -4.66
C HIS A 260 -7.46 -33.61 -3.21
N LEU A 261 -6.18 -33.70 -2.87
CA LEU A 261 -5.75 -34.01 -1.51
C LEU A 261 -5.99 -32.85 -0.55
N LEU A 262 -5.72 -31.59 -0.92
CA LEU A 262 -5.98 -30.46 -0.05
C LEU A 262 -7.50 -30.28 0.20
N LYS A 263 -8.34 -30.52 -0.81
CA LYS A 263 -9.80 -30.61 -0.65
C LYS A 263 -10.24 -31.75 0.28
N MET A 264 -9.53 -32.88 0.32
CA MET A 264 -9.73 -33.90 1.35
C MET A 264 -9.44 -33.34 2.75
N PHE A 265 -8.27 -32.72 2.98
CA PHE A 265 -7.93 -32.12 4.28
C PHE A 265 -8.96 -31.07 4.74
N THR A 266 -9.49 -30.25 3.81
CA THR A 266 -10.55 -29.27 4.08
C THR A 266 -11.90 -29.94 4.39
N SER A 267 -12.28 -30.98 3.63
CA SER A 267 -13.54 -31.74 3.84
C SER A 267 -13.57 -32.50 5.17
N LEU A 268 -12.42 -32.98 5.62
CA LEU A 268 -12.22 -33.63 6.92
C LEU A 268 -12.08 -32.63 8.08
N GLY A 269 -11.92 -31.34 7.79
CA GLY A 269 -11.75 -30.28 8.79
C GLY A 269 -10.45 -30.38 9.60
N ILE A 270 -9.38 -30.90 9.00
CA ILE A 270 -8.04 -31.05 9.61
C ILE A 270 -6.98 -30.18 8.92
N TYR A 271 -7.32 -29.51 7.81
CA TYR A 271 -6.41 -28.68 7.02
C TYR A 271 -5.54 -27.72 7.84
N ALA A 272 -6.15 -26.93 8.75
CA ALA A 272 -5.43 -25.91 9.52
C ALA A 272 -4.41 -26.51 10.53
N GLU A 273 -4.76 -27.65 11.13
CA GLU A 273 -3.95 -28.31 12.17
C GLU A 273 -2.84 -29.18 11.55
N SER A 274 -3.18 -30.00 10.56
CA SER A 274 -2.31 -31.02 9.99
C SER A 274 -1.46 -30.53 8.81
N PHE A 275 -1.94 -29.55 8.03
CA PHE A 275 -1.27 -29.10 6.79
C PHE A 275 -0.81 -27.64 6.84
N GLU A 276 -1.71 -26.69 7.14
CA GLU A 276 -1.43 -25.26 6.99
C GLU A 276 -0.23 -24.81 7.84
N ARG A 277 -0.18 -25.24 9.09
CA ARG A 277 0.94 -24.90 9.98
C ARG A 277 2.29 -25.46 9.47
N PRO A 278 2.46 -26.78 9.22
CA PRO A 278 3.68 -27.30 8.60
C PRO A 278 4.02 -26.66 7.25
N PHE A 279 3.02 -26.29 6.45
CA PHE A 279 3.20 -25.62 5.17
C PHE A 279 3.79 -24.21 5.31
N LEU A 280 3.30 -23.42 6.26
CA LEU A 280 3.87 -22.10 6.56
C LEU A 280 5.25 -22.22 7.20
N GLU A 281 5.48 -23.19 8.09
CA GLU A 281 6.79 -23.45 8.69
C GLU A 281 7.83 -23.83 7.61
N CYS A 282 7.54 -24.79 6.72
CA CYS A 282 8.44 -25.16 5.61
C CYS A 282 8.63 -24.02 4.59
N THR A 283 7.60 -23.21 4.34
CA THR A 283 7.71 -22.04 3.45
C THR A 283 8.60 -20.95 4.04
N SER A 284 8.51 -20.75 5.36
CA SER A 284 9.38 -19.83 6.11
C SER A 284 10.85 -20.25 6.01
N GLU A 285 11.15 -21.54 6.17
CA GLU A 285 12.51 -22.08 6.02
C GLU A 285 13.04 -21.97 4.58
N PHE A 286 12.22 -22.32 3.59
CA PHE A 286 12.57 -22.23 2.17
C PHE A 286 12.96 -20.79 1.78
N TYR A 287 12.09 -19.81 2.05
CA TYR A 287 12.35 -18.42 1.67
C TYR A 287 13.42 -17.74 2.54
N ALA A 288 13.64 -18.20 3.79
CA ALA A 288 14.79 -17.74 4.58
C ALA A 288 16.12 -18.13 3.92
N ALA A 289 16.22 -19.36 3.41
CA ALA A 289 17.40 -19.84 2.70
C ALA A 289 17.57 -19.17 1.33
N GLU A 290 16.48 -19.04 0.56
CA GLU A 290 16.49 -18.41 -0.76
C GLU A 290 16.84 -16.90 -0.68
N GLY A 291 16.21 -16.16 0.22
CA GLY A 291 16.49 -14.73 0.44
C GLY A 291 17.96 -14.46 0.79
N MET A 292 18.52 -15.22 1.75
CA MET A 292 19.94 -15.11 2.10
C MET A 292 20.87 -15.42 0.92
N LYS A 293 20.56 -16.44 0.11
CA LYS A 293 21.37 -16.84 -1.05
C LYS A 293 21.35 -15.75 -2.14
N TYR A 294 20.17 -15.33 -2.57
CA TYR A 294 20.04 -14.34 -3.64
C TYR A 294 20.53 -12.95 -3.22
N MET A 295 20.34 -12.53 -1.97
CA MET A 295 20.88 -11.26 -1.42
C MET A 295 22.41 -11.22 -1.35
N GLN A 296 23.10 -12.37 -1.50
CA GLN A 296 24.56 -12.46 -1.61
C GLN A 296 25.04 -12.59 -3.07
N GLN A 297 24.24 -13.17 -3.96
CA GLN A 297 24.64 -13.55 -5.33
C GLN A 297 24.19 -12.55 -6.41
N SER A 298 23.09 -11.82 -6.17
CA SER A 298 22.49 -10.88 -7.13
C SER A 298 22.70 -9.41 -6.71
N ASP A 299 22.51 -8.50 -7.67
CA ASP A 299 22.32 -7.09 -7.34
C ASP A 299 20.89 -6.84 -6.79
N VAL A 300 20.67 -5.68 -6.17
CA VAL A 300 19.37 -5.37 -5.53
C VAL A 300 18.18 -5.35 -6.50
N PRO A 301 18.26 -4.76 -7.72
CA PRO A 301 17.13 -4.81 -8.64
C PRO A 301 16.81 -6.21 -9.17
N ASP A 302 17.81 -7.04 -9.49
CA ASP A 302 17.51 -8.43 -9.90
C ASP A 302 17.00 -9.27 -8.73
N TYR A 303 17.44 -8.96 -7.49
CA TYR A 303 16.82 -9.49 -6.28
C TYR A 303 15.34 -9.09 -6.15
N LEU A 304 15.00 -7.79 -6.30
CA LEU A 304 13.63 -7.30 -6.17
C LEU A 304 12.70 -7.90 -7.24
N LYS A 305 13.15 -8.06 -8.48
CA LYS A 305 12.42 -8.77 -9.54
C LYS A 305 12.20 -10.24 -9.20
N HIS A 306 13.19 -10.91 -8.62
CA HIS A 306 13.05 -12.29 -8.15
C HIS A 306 11.99 -12.40 -7.04
N VAL A 307 11.99 -11.49 -6.07
CA VAL A 307 10.96 -11.43 -5.02
C VAL A 307 9.56 -11.18 -5.62
N GLU A 308 9.43 -10.25 -6.56
CA GLU A 308 8.15 -10.00 -7.26
C GLU A 308 7.63 -11.26 -7.98
N SER A 309 8.52 -12.00 -8.66
CA SER A 309 8.18 -13.31 -9.27
C SER A 309 7.70 -14.31 -8.22
N ARG A 310 8.43 -14.47 -7.11
CA ARG A 310 8.08 -15.41 -6.03
C ARG A 310 6.74 -15.08 -5.38
N LEU A 311 6.46 -13.80 -5.12
CA LEU A 311 5.17 -13.36 -4.57
C LEU A 311 4.02 -13.61 -5.55
N ASN A 312 4.22 -13.40 -6.85
CA ASN A 312 3.22 -13.76 -7.86
C ASN A 312 3.02 -15.30 -7.97
N GLU A 313 4.10 -16.08 -7.95
CA GLU A 313 4.04 -17.55 -7.97
C GLU A 313 3.26 -18.12 -6.77
N GLU A 314 3.48 -17.60 -5.55
CA GLU A 314 2.66 -17.97 -4.38
C GLU A 314 1.21 -17.48 -4.51
N GLN A 315 1.00 -16.30 -5.11
CA GLN A 315 -0.34 -15.80 -5.35
C GLN A 315 -1.11 -16.70 -6.32
N ASP A 316 -0.49 -17.15 -7.41
CA ASP A 316 -1.10 -18.07 -8.36
C ASP A 316 -1.31 -19.45 -7.75
N ARG A 317 -0.37 -19.95 -6.94
CA ARG A 317 -0.53 -21.19 -6.16
C ARG A 317 -1.76 -21.16 -5.26
N CYS A 318 -2.00 -20.04 -4.57
CA CYS A 318 -3.22 -19.81 -3.79
C CYS A 318 -4.50 -19.75 -4.62
N ASN A 319 -4.42 -19.41 -5.91
CA ASN A 319 -5.59 -19.37 -6.79
C ASN A 319 -5.89 -20.74 -7.41
N ILE A 320 -4.91 -21.66 -7.47
CA ILE A 320 -5.04 -22.96 -8.14
C ILE A 320 -5.48 -24.08 -7.19
N TYR A 321 -4.81 -24.29 -6.04
CA TYR A 321 -5.03 -25.50 -5.23
C TYR A 321 -4.93 -25.33 -3.69
N VAL A 322 -4.42 -24.21 -3.17
CA VAL A 322 -4.34 -23.96 -1.72
C VAL A 322 -5.62 -23.29 -1.23
N ASP A 323 -6.03 -23.53 0.02
CA ASP A 323 -7.24 -22.91 0.57
C ASP A 323 -7.13 -21.37 0.67
N ALA A 324 -8.24 -20.68 0.41
CA ALA A 324 -8.30 -19.22 0.41
C ALA A 324 -7.98 -18.58 1.78
N SER A 325 -8.14 -19.33 2.88
CA SER A 325 -7.72 -18.90 4.23
C SER A 325 -6.20 -18.70 4.35
N THR A 326 -5.42 -19.61 3.76
CA THR A 326 -3.94 -19.61 3.83
C THR A 326 -3.29 -18.52 2.98
N LYS A 327 -4.01 -17.96 2.00
CA LYS A 327 -3.49 -16.93 1.08
C LYS A 327 -2.84 -15.74 1.81
N LYS A 328 -3.46 -15.21 2.86
CA LYS A 328 -2.89 -14.08 3.62
C LYS A 328 -1.66 -14.48 4.46
N PRO A 329 -1.72 -15.54 5.30
CA PRO A 329 -0.54 -16.05 6.00
C PRO A 329 0.64 -16.40 5.09
N LEU A 330 0.39 -16.99 3.91
CA LEU A 330 1.44 -17.45 3.01
C LEU A 330 2.22 -16.28 2.40
N ILE A 331 1.52 -15.30 1.84
CA ILE A 331 2.15 -14.10 1.27
C ILE A 331 2.90 -13.32 2.34
N ALA A 332 2.30 -13.09 3.51
CA ALA A 332 2.98 -12.43 4.63
C ALA A 332 4.24 -13.19 5.08
N THR A 333 4.22 -14.53 5.08
CA THR A 333 5.40 -15.35 5.40
C THR A 333 6.51 -15.16 4.36
N ALA A 334 6.18 -15.14 3.06
CA ALA A 334 7.14 -14.89 1.99
C ALA A 334 7.71 -13.45 2.07
N GLU A 335 6.87 -12.44 2.29
CA GLU A 335 7.27 -11.04 2.48
C GLU A 335 8.20 -10.87 3.70
N THR A 336 7.89 -11.49 4.85
CA THR A 336 8.76 -11.44 6.04
C THR A 336 10.15 -12.01 5.76
N GLN A 337 10.23 -13.13 5.04
CA GLN A 337 11.52 -13.78 4.75
C GLN A 337 12.32 -13.09 3.65
N LEU A 338 11.67 -12.72 2.55
CA LEU A 338 12.33 -12.14 1.38
C LEU A 338 12.58 -10.64 1.48
N LEU A 339 11.73 -9.90 2.20
CA LEU A 339 11.79 -8.43 2.29
C LEU A 339 12.15 -7.99 3.70
N GLU A 340 11.29 -8.22 4.70
CA GLU A 340 11.43 -7.59 6.04
C GLU A 340 12.79 -7.85 6.69
N ARG A 341 13.26 -9.11 6.66
CA ARG A 341 14.58 -9.51 7.19
C ARG A 341 15.77 -8.91 6.43
N HIS A 342 15.55 -8.43 5.21
CA HIS A 342 16.60 -7.96 4.30
C HIS A 342 16.53 -6.45 4.00
N ILE A 343 15.57 -5.69 4.57
CA ILE A 343 15.39 -4.24 4.31
C ILE A 343 16.69 -3.45 4.46
N SER A 344 17.45 -3.63 5.54
CA SER A 344 18.74 -2.92 5.71
C SER A 344 19.69 -3.25 4.56
N ALA A 345 19.91 -4.53 4.26
CA ALA A 345 20.81 -4.95 3.19
C ALA A 345 20.37 -4.46 1.80
N ILE A 346 19.07 -4.43 1.52
CA ILE A 346 18.47 -3.88 0.30
C ILE A 346 18.79 -2.38 0.17
N LEU A 347 18.58 -1.61 1.24
CA LEU A 347 18.81 -0.16 1.25
C LEU A 347 20.31 0.18 1.23
N ASP A 348 21.10 -0.45 2.10
CA ASP A 348 22.54 -0.19 2.28
C ASP A 348 23.34 -0.48 1.01
N LYS A 349 23.01 -1.56 0.29
CA LYS A 349 23.67 -1.95 -0.97
C LYS A 349 23.07 -1.26 -2.20
N GLY A 350 21.74 -1.14 -2.24
CA GLY A 350 21.01 -0.82 -3.46
C GLY A 350 20.62 0.64 -3.61
N PHE A 351 20.19 1.29 -2.53
CA PHE A 351 19.45 2.56 -2.62
C PHE A 351 20.29 3.66 -3.28
N MET A 352 21.53 3.88 -2.84
CA MET A 352 22.43 4.89 -3.45
C MET A 352 22.64 4.61 -4.95
N MET A 353 22.93 3.36 -5.32
CA MET A 353 23.18 2.96 -6.71
C MET A 353 21.95 3.14 -7.62
N LEU A 354 20.74 2.88 -7.12
CA LEU A 354 19.50 3.13 -7.87
C LEU A 354 19.25 4.63 -8.07
N MET A 355 19.52 5.44 -7.05
CA MET A 355 19.35 6.91 -7.10
C MET A 355 20.38 7.55 -8.04
N ASP A 356 21.67 7.22 -7.90
CA ASP A 356 22.75 7.71 -8.78
C ASP A 356 22.45 7.34 -10.24
N GLY A 357 22.08 6.07 -10.48
CA GLY A 357 21.74 5.54 -11.80
C GLY A 357 20.38 5.96 -12.36
N HIS A 358 19.61 6.82 -11.67
CA HIS A 358 18.27 7.26 -12.08
C HIS A 358 17.33 6.10 -12.46
N ARG A 359 17.39 4.99 -11.73
CA ARG A 359 16.66 3.74 -12.06
C ARG A 359 15.21 3.79 -11.56
N ILE A 360 14.41 4.69 -12.14
CA ILE A 360 13.00 4.96 -11.77
C ILE A 360 12.17 3.69 -11.57
N LYS A 361 12.21 2.75 -12.51
CA LYS A 361 11.43 1.49 -12.41
C LYS A 361 11.85 0.63 -11.23
N ASP A 362 13.15 0.47 -11.01
CA ASP A 362 13.68 -0.32 -9.90
C ASP A 362 13.38 0.36 -8.54
N LEU A 363 13.34 1.70 -8.51
CA LEU A 363 12.90 2.49 -7.36
C LEU A 363 11.37 2.37 -7.10
N GLN A 364 10.55 2.29 -8.15
CA GLN A 364 9.10 2.00 -8.04
C GLN A 364 8.87 0.61 -7.41
N THR A 365 9.56 -0.42 -7.91
CA THR A 365 9.49 -1.78 -7.35
C THR A 365 10.01 -1.83 -5.91
N MET A 366 11.08 -1.09 -5.58
CA MET A 366 11.54 -0.96 -4.19
C MET A 366 10.49 -0.29 -3.29
N TYR A 367 9.85 0.79 -3.78
CA TYR A 367 8.81 1.52 -3.04
C TYR A 367 7.54 0.68 -2.80
N SER A 368 7.11 -0.11 -3.79
CA SER A 368 5.92 -0.97 -3.67
C SER A 368 6.16 -2.17 -2.76
N LEU A 369 7.31 -2.84 -2.88
CA LEU A 369 7.59 -4.09 -2.15
C LEU A 369 8.01 -3.85 -0.70
N VAL A 370 8.91 -2.90 -0.42
CA VAL A 370 9.63 -2.85 0.87
C VAL A 370 8.72 -2.53 2.07
N ASN A 371 7.55 -1.92 1.85
CA ASN A 371 6.51 -1.57 2.85
C ASN A 371 7.01 -0.81 4.13
N ALA A 372 8.27 -0.42 4.18
CA ALA A 372 8.92 0.29 5.28
C ALA A 372 9.25 1.72 4.86
N LEU A 373 8.19 2.53 4.71
CA LEU A 373 8.26 3.92 4.28
C LEU A 373 9.19 4.78 5.17
N GLU A 374 9.34 4.45 6.45
CA GLU A 374 10.26 5.13 7.35
C GLU A 374 11.73 4.86 6.97
N SER A 375 12.12 3.59 6.80
CA SER A 375 13.47 3.20 6.39
C SER A 375 13.85 3.76 5.02
N LEU A 376 12.90 3.77 4.07
CA LEU A 376 13.08 4.40 2.75
C LEU A 376 13.30 5.92 2.85
N ARG A 377 12.54 6.64 3.69
CA ARG A 377 12.76 8.08 3.92
C ARG A 377 14.09 8.35 4.60
N GLN A 378 14.51 7.51 5.55
CA GLN A 378 15.84 7.62 6.17
C GLN A 378 16.95 7.41 5.15
N ALA A 379 16.85 6.39 4.30
CA ALA A 379 17.78 6.15 3.18
C ALA A 379 17.84 7.35 2.22
N LEU A 380 16.69 7.92 1.84
CA LEU A 380 16.64 9.12 1.00
C LEU A 380 17.30 10.34 1.67
N SER A 381 17.01 10.59 2.95
CA SER A 381 17.63 11.69 3.70
C SER A 381 19.15 11.53 3.77
N MET A 382 19.65 10.32 4.04
CA MET A 382 21.09 10.02 4.05
C MET A 382 21.74 10.19 2.67
N TYR A 383 21.09 9.72 1.60
CA TYR A 383 21.55 9.92 0.22
C TYR A 383 21.65 11.42 -0.12
N ILE A 384 20.58 12.19 0.09
CA ILE A 384 20.55 13.63 -0.21
C ILE A 384 21.65 14.38 0.55
N ARG A 385 21.82 14.07 1.84
CA ARG A 385 22.86 14.69 2.68
C ARG A 385 24.26 14.33 2.19
N ARG A 386 24.52 13.05 1.86
CA ARG A 386 25.83 12.58 1.39
C ARG A 386 26.21 13.16 0.03
N THR A 387 25.36 12.97 -0.98
CA THR A 387 25.61 13.42 -2.36
C THR A 387 25.64 14.94 -2.42
N GLY A 388 24.67 15.59 -1.76
CA GLY A 388 24.63 17.05 -1.66
C GLY A 388 25.85 17.66 -0.95
N GLN A 389 26.33 17.06 0.15
CA GLN A 389 27.50 17.56 0.86
C GLN A 389 28.75 17.56 -0.04
N GLY A 390 28.88 16.57 -0.93
CA GLY A 390 29.92 16.55 -1.97
C GLY A 390 29.83 17.70 -2.97
N ILE A 391 28.63 18.25 -3.22
CA ILE A 391 28.42 19.43 -4.08
C ILE A 391 28.74 20.73 -3.32
N VAL A 392 28.29 20.87 -2.08
CA VAL A 392 28.36 22.14 -1.33
C VAL A 392 29.75 22.41 -0.72
N MET A 393 30.49 21.36 -0.37
CA MET A 393 31.80 21.45 0.29
C MET A 393 33.01 21.41 -0.66
N ASP A 394 32.79 21.21 -1.97
CA ASP A 394 33.84 21.25 -2.98
C ASP A 394 34.16 22.69 -3.36
N GLU A 395 35.17 23.28 -2.73
CA GLU A 395 35.55 24.68 -2.95
C GLU A 395 36.13 24.94 -4.35
N GLU A 396 36.64 23.90 -5.04
CA GLU A 396 37.15 24.04 -6.40
C GLU A 396 36.00 24.21 -7.40
N LYS A 397 34.84 23.61 -7.11
CA LYS A 397 33.60 23.68 -7.91
C LYS A 397 32.60 24.75 -7.44
N ASP A 398 33.02 25.72 -6.62
CA ASP A 398 32.21 26.85 -6.15
C ASP A 398 31.44 27.59 -7.26
N LYS A 399 31.97 27.61 -8.50
CA LYS A 399 31.32 28.23 -9.66
C LYS A 399 30.09 27.45 -10.14
N ASP A 400 30.18 26.13 -10.15
CA ASP A 400 29.18 25.23 -10.70
C ASP A 400 28.20 24.73 -9.64
N MET A 401 28.48 24.99 -8.36
CA MET A 401 27.70 24.55 -7.20
C MET A 401 26.20 24.90 -7.31
N VAL A 402 25.84 26.10 -7.77
CA VAL A 402 24.42 26.49 -7.91
C VAL A 402 23.73 25.71 -9.02
N SER A 403 24.37 25.56 -10.18
CA SER A 403 23.86 24.73 -11.29
C SER A 403 23.68 23.27 -10.85
N SER A 404 24.69 22.71 -10.18
CA SER A 404 24.68 21.33 -9.67
C SER A 404 23.58 21.11 -8.63
N LEU A 405 23.30 22.09 -7.75
CA LEU A 405 22.19 22.03 -6.80
C LEU A 405 20.81 22.10 -7.48
N LEU A 406 20.68 22.87 -8.57
CA LEU A 406 19.44 22.95 -9.36
C LEU A 406 19.18 21.62 -10.09
N GLU A 407 20.20 21.04 -10.72
CA GLU A 407 20.13 19.75 -11.40
C GLU A 407 19.84 18.61 -10.41
N PHE A 408 20.52 18.58 -9.26
CA PHE A 408 20.28 17.59 -8.21
C PHE A 408 18.87 17.70 -7.62
N LYS A 409 18.35 18.92 -7.42
CA LYS A 409 16.97 19.14 -6.98
C LYS A 409 15.96 18.64 -8.02
N ALA A 410 16.17 18.93 -9.30
CA ALA A 410 15.29 18.50 -10.38
C ALA A 410 15.26 16.96 -10.56
N SER A 411 16.43 16.31 -10.42
CA SER A 411 16.56 14.85 -10.36
C SER A 411 15.71 14.24 -9.25
N LEU A 412 15.83 14.77 -8.03
CA LEU A 412 15.06 14.31 -6.87
C LEU A 412 13.56 14.56 -6.99
N ASP A 413 13.16 15.65 -7.64
CA ASP A 413 11.75 15.92 -7.92
C ASP A 413 11.17 14.91 -8.92
N SER A 414 11.87 14.61 -10.02
CA SER A 414 11.46 13.53 -10.96
C SER A 414 11.37 12.17 -10.26
N ILE A 415 12.37 11.81 -9.44
CA ILE A 415 12.34 10.56 -8.66
C ILE A 415 11.15 10.54 -7.68
N TRP A 416 10.86 11.65 -6.99
CA TRP A 416 9.72 11.75 -6.08
C TRP A 416 8.37 11.64 -6.79
N GLU A 417 8.24 12.28 -7.96
CA GLU A 417 7.02 12.25 -8.76
C GLU A 417 6.76 10.87 -9.38
N GLU A 418 7.78 10.28 -9.98
CA GLU A 418 7.68 9.04 -10.76
C GLU A 418 7.83 7.78 -9.90
N SER A 419 8.76 7.76 -8.94
CA SER A 419 9.09 6.55 -8.17
C SER A 419 8.33 6.42 -6.86
N PHE A 420 8.03 7.53 -6.18
CA PHE A 420 7.40 7.54 -4.85
C PHE A 420 5.95 8.04 -4.88
N SER A 421 5.30 8.00 -6.05
CA SER A 421 3.87 8.33 -6.24
C SER A 421 3.44 9.66 -5.62
N LYS A 422 4.31 10.68 -5.67
CA LYS A 422 4.10 12.01 -5.05
C LYS A 422 3.80 11.96 -3.54
N ASN A 423 4.32 10.97 -2.82
CA ASN A 423 4.09 10.83 -1.38
C ASN A 423 4.63 12.03 -0.60
N GLU A 424 3.75 12.72 0.14
CA GLU A 424 4.08 13.95 0.89
C GLU A 424 5.17 13.75 1.95
N GLY A 425 5.27 12.56 2.56
CA GLY A 425 6.32 12.25 3.53
C GLY A 425 7.72 12.29 2.91
N PHE A 426 7.85 11.91 1.64
CA PHE A 426 9.10 12.00 0.88
C PHE A 426 9.38 13.45 0.45
N CYS A 427 8.34 14.21 0.06
CA CYS A 427 8.45 15.64 -0.25
C CYS A 427 8.99 16.45 0.94
N ILE A 428 8.47 16.21 2.14
CA ILE A 428 8.97 16.80 3.40
C ILE A 428 10.43 16.38 3.64
N THR A 429 10.75 15.09 3.50
CA THR A 429 12.11 14.57 3.68
C THR A 429 13.13 15.24 2.74
N ILE A 430 12.75 15.48 1.48
CA ILE A 430 13.60 16.20 0.51
C ILE A 430 13.82 17.64 0.95
N LYS A 431 12.75 18.34 1.37
CA LYS A 431 12.83 19.74 1.85
C LYS A 431 13.75 19.86 3.07
N ASP A 432 13.55 19.03 4.09
CA ASP A 432 14.33 19.05 5.33
C ASP A 432 15.82 18.70 5.09
N ALA A 433 16.08 17.77 4.17
CA ALA A 433 17.44 17.42 3.77
C ALA A 433 18.12 18.53 2.95
N PHE A 434 17.39 19.21 2.05
CA PHE A 434 17.90 20.36 1.29
C PHE A 434 18.15 21.60 2.16
N GLU A 435 17.26 21.90 3.11
CA GLU A 435 17.48 23.01 4.06
C GLU A 435 18.74 22.76 4.89
N HIS A 436 18.90 21.56 5.45
CA HIS A 436 20.12 21.22 6.18
C HIS A 436 21.36 21.30 5.29
N LEU A 437 21.27 20.81 4.04
CA LEU A 437 22.38 20.81 3.09
C LEU A 437 22.86 22.24 2.76
N ILE A 438 21.94 23.12 2.37
CA ILE A 438 22.27 24.48 1.93
C ILE A 438 22.84 25.31 3.09
N ASN A 439 22.37 25.10 4.32
CA ASN A 439 22.88 25.82 5.48
C ASN A 439 24.15 25.19 6.10
N LEU A 440 24.62 24.04 5.60
CA LEU A 440 25.84 23.38 6.08
C LEU A 440 27.10 24.25 5.89
N ARG A 441 27.12 25.14 4.88
CA ARG A 441 28.25 26.04 4.56
C ARG A 441 27.89 27.53 4.75
N GLN A 442 27.18 27.84 5.84
CA GLN A 442 26.89 29.20 6.31
C GLN A 442 26.54 30.20 5.18
N ASN A 443 27.39 31.20 4.97
CA ASN A 443 27.15 32.38 4.13
C ASN A 443 27.43 32.14 2.63
N ARG A 444 28.14 31.05 2.28
CA ARG A 444 28.69 30.89 0.93
C ARG A 444 27.64 30.52 -0.11
N PRO A 445 26.65 29.63 0.15
CA PRO A 445 25.52 29.44 -0.75
C PRO A 445 24.68 30.69 -0.97
N ALA A 446 24.47 31.52 0.05
CA ALA A 446 23.79 32.81 -0.09
C ALA A 446 24.52 33.77 -1.03
N GLU A 447 25.86 33.88 -0.92
CA GLU A 447 26.68 34.66 -1.84
C GLU A 447 26.66 34.10 -3.27
N LEU A 448 26.82 32.79 -3.44
CA LEU A 448 26.91 32.16 -4.77
C LEU A 448 25.58 32.21 -5.52
N ILE A 449 24.45 32.04 -4.82
CA ILE A 449 23.12 32.19 -5.41
C ILE A 449 22.85 33.65 -5.84
N ALA A 450 23.30 34.65 -5.05
CA ALA A 450 23.23 36.06 -5.47
C ALA A 450 24.10 36.36 -6.71
N LYS A 451 25.29 35.76 -6.81
CA LYS A 451 26.17 35.89 -7.99
C LYS A 451 25.61 35.21 -9.23
N PHE A 452 25.02 34.01 -9.08
CA PHE A 452 24.38 33.29 -10.18
C PHE A 452 23.23 34.12 -10.79
N LEU A 453 22.43 34.78 -9.95
CA LEU A 453 21.40 35.71 -10.41
C LEU A 453 21.97 36.95 -11.11
N ASP A 454 23.07 37.53 -10.60
CA ASP A 454 23.76 38.63 -11.30
C ASP A 454 24.28 38.21 -12.68
N GLU A 455 24.77 36.99 -12.83
CA GLU A 455 25.21 36.47 -14.12
C GLU A 455 24.04 36.29 -15.11
N LYS A 456 22.94 35.67 -14.68
CA LYS A 456 21.74 35.45 -15.53
C LYS A 456 21.03 36.75 -15.92
N LEU A 457 21.06 37.77 -15.07
CA LEU A 457 20.42 39.08 -15.31
C LEU A 457 21.31 40.09 -16.07
N ARG A 458 22.51 39.72 -16.52
CA ARG A 458 23.41 40.61 -17.29
C ARG A 458 23.16 40.56 -18.80
N ALA A 459 23.32 41.70 -19.46
CA ALA A 459 23.16 41.92 -20.90
C ALA A 459 24.07 41.09 -21.83
N GLY A 460 24.98 40.28 -21.27
CA GLY A 460 25.77 39.30 -22.02
C GLY A 460 24.99 38.02 -22.34
N ASN A 461 23.90 37.73 -21.63
CA ASN A 461 23.17 36.46 -21.71
C ASN A 461 22.18 36.38 -22.90
N LYS A 462 22.58 36.89 -24.08
CA LYS A 462 21.74 37.13 -25.26
C LYS A 462 21.21 35.88 -25.99
N GLY A 463 21.49 34.68 -25.48
CA GLY A 463 21.08 33.41 -26.07
C GLY A 463 19.89 32.72 -25.37
N THR A 464 19.49 33.20 -24.19
CA THR A 464 18.38 32.62 -23.40
C THR A 464 17.10 33.39 -23.70
N SER A 465 15.97 32.70 -23.88
CA SER A 465 14.67 33.37 -24.05
C SER A 465 14.18 33.98 -22.74
N GLU A 466 13.25 34.95 -22.78
CA GLU A 466 12.68 35.54 -21.56
C GLU A 466 11.92 34.49 -20.72
N GLU A 467 11.28 33.51 -21.38
CA GLU A 467 10.59 32.39 -20.73
C GLU A 467 11.55 31.41 -20.04
N GLU A 468 12.65 31.05 -20.71
CA GLU A 468 13.72 30.22 -20.11
C GLU A 468 14.41 30.93 -18.94
N LEU A 469 14.60 32.25 -19.05
CA LEU A 469 15.16 33.07 -17.98
C LEU A 469 14.23 33.06 -16.77
N GLU A 470 12.93 33.38 -16.96
CA GLU A 470 11.93 33.39 -15.89
C GLU A 470 11.82 32.02 -15.20
N GLY A 471 11.75 30.93 -15.98
CA GLY A 471 11.77 29.56 -15.45
C GLY A 471 13.07 29.20 -14.72
N THR A 472 14.20 29.83 -15.06
CA THR A 472 15.46 29.71 -14.30
C THR A 472 15.39 30.49 -12.99
N LEU A 473 14.83 31.70 -12.98
CA LEU A 473 14.66 32.50 -11.76
C LEU A 473 13.77 31.78 -10.74
N ASP A 474 12.67 31.16 -11.18
CA ASP A 474 11.79 30.39 -10.30
C ASP A 474 12.47 29.17 -9.66
N LYS A 475 13.27 28.42 -10.44
CA LYS A 475 14.07 27.30 -9.90
C LYS A 475 15.11 27.78 -8.88
N VAL A 476 15.76 28.92 -9.12
CA VAL A 476 16.70 29.53 -8.15
C VAL A 476 15.99 29.98 -6.88
N LEU A 477 14.75 30.46 -6.98
CA LEU A 477 13.95 30.85 -5.81
C LEU A 477 13.56 29.67 -4.93
N VAL A 478 13.34 28.47 -5.50
CA VAL A 478 13.19 27.24 -4.72
C VAL A 478 14.43 26.99 -3.85
N LEU A 479 15.65 27.20 -4.37
CA LEU A 479 16.87 27.12 -3.55
C LEU A 479 16.96 28.24 -2.52
N PHE A 480 16.60 29.48 -2.88
CA PHE A 480 16.60 30.63 -1.98
C PHE A 480 15.71 30.42 -0.75
N ARG A 481 14.58 29.73 -0.88
CA ARG A 481 13.66 29.42 0.23
C ARG A 481 14.32 28.59 1.33
N PHE A 482 15.31 27.76 1.00
CA PHE A 482 16.06 26.94 1.94
C PHE A 482 17.22 27.70 2.64
N ILE A 483 17.52 28.94 2.25
CA ILE A 483 18.64 29.71 2.83
C ILE A 483 18.19 30.37 4.16
N GLN A 484 18.98 30.20 5.22
CA GLN A 484 18.79 30.93 6.48
C GLN A 484 19.45 32.33 6.44
N GLY A 485 20.66 32.46 5.88
CA GLY A 485 21.40 33.73 5.71
C GLY A 485 20.87 34.66 4.60
N LYS A 486 19.60 35.05 4.67
CA LYS A 486 18.93 35.90 3.66
C LYS A 486 19.43 37.34 3.63
N ASP A 487 19.95 37.84 4.75
CA ASP A 487 20.61 39.13 4.89
C ASP A 487 21.94 39.21 4.12
N VAL A 488 22.71 38.12 4.15
CA VAL A 488 23.92 37.96 3.33
C VAL A 488 23.56 38.01 1.84
N PHE A 489 22.52 37.27 1.43
CA PHE A 489 21.99 37.35 0.08
C PHE A 489 21.57 38.79 -0.30
N GLU A 490 20.83 39.51 0.56
CA GLU A 490 20.44 40.92 0.33
C GLU A 490 21.68 41.78 0.06
N ALA A 491 22.72 41.65 0.89
CA ALA A 491 23.93 42.46 0.79
C ALA A 491 24.68 42.25 -0.54
N PHE A 492 24.84 40.99 -0.98
CA PHE A 492 25.46 40.67 -2.27
C PHE A 492 24.57 41.09 -3.44
N TYR A 493 23.28 40.71 -3.43
CA TYR A 493 22.33 41.02 -4.50
C TYR A 493 22.20 42.54 -4.71
N LYS A 494 22.06 43.33 -3.64
CA LYS A 494 21.97 44.80 -3.69
C LYS A 494 23.23 45.44 -4.27
N LYS A 495 24.41 44.97 -3.86
CA LYS A 495 25.70 45.46 -4.35
C LYS A 495 25.86 45.24 -5.86
N ASP A 496 25.45 44.08 -6.36
CA ASP A 496 25.63 43.75 -7.77
C ASP A 496 24.48 44.30 -8.64
N LEU A 497 23.23 44.38 -8.14
CA LEU A 497 22.15 45.17 -8.74
C LEU A 497 22.56 46.64 -8.93
N ALA A 498 23.19 47.26 -7.93
CA ALA A 498 23.64 48.65 -8.04
C ALA A 498 24.61 48.85 -9.21
N LYS A 499 25.50 47.89 -9.46
CA LYS A 499 26.40 47.92 -10.63
C LYS A 499 25.65 47.71 -11.94
N ARG A 500 24.68 46.78 -11.99
CA ARG A 500 23.88 46.54 -13.21
C ARG A 500 23.09 47.79 -13.61
N LEU A 501 22.44 48.44 -12.65
CA LEU A 501 21.69 49.69 -12.85
C LEU A 501 22.57 50.86 -13.28
N LEU A 502 23.65 51.17 -12.53
CA LEU A 502 24.49 52.34 -12.80
C LEU A 502 25.36 52.21 -14.05
N LEU A 503 25.70 50.99 -14.47
CA LEU A 503 26.53 50.73 -15.65
C LEU A 503 25.70 50.34 -16.89
N GLY A 504 24.37 50.31 -16.79
CA GLY A 504 23.49 49.90 -17.89
C GLY A 504 23.72 48.47 -18.37
N LYS A 505 24.02 47.54 -17.45
CA LYS A 505 24.43 46.15 -17.76
C LYS A 505 23.35 45.08 -17.54
N SER A 506 22.13 45.47 -17.16
CA SER A 506 20.98 44.54 -17.04
C SER A 506 20.54 44.02 -18.41
N ALA A 507 20.09 42.76 -18.49
CA ALA A 507 19.57 42.13 -19.70
C ALA A 507 18.20 42.71 -20.11
N SER A 508 17.29 42.83 -19.15
CA SER A 508 15.97 43.46 -19.29
C SER A 508 15.61 44.16 -17.99
N ILE A 509 14.94 45.32 -18.08
CA ILE A 509 14.43 46.05 -16.91
C ILE A 509 13.25 45.28 -16.29
N ASP A 510 12.45 44.62 -17.13
CA ASP A 510 11.26 43.90 -16.69
C ASP A 510 11.62 42.59 -15.97
N ALA A 511 12.68 41.91 -16.41
CA ALA A 511 13.25 40.75 -15.70
C ALA A 511 13.75 41.13 -14.29
N GLU A 512 14.39 42.29 -14.13
CA GLU A 512 14.85 42.77 -12.81
C GLU A 512 13.66 43.15 -11.90
N LYS A 513 12.61 43.77 -12.47
CA LYS A 513 11.36 44.06 -11.76
C LYS A 513 10.62 42.77 -11.35
N SER A 514 10.58 41.76 -12.23
CA SER A 514 10.05 40.42 -11.94
C SER A 514 10.79 39.79 -10.76
N MET A 515 12.13 39.75 -10.80
CA MET A 515 12.94 39.16 -9.73
C MET A 515 12.71 39.83 -8.37
N ILE A 516 12.61 41.18 -8.32
CA ILE A 516 12.26 41.89 -7.08
C ILE A 516 10.85 41.56 -6.61
N SER A 517 9.87 41.45 -7.52
CA SER A 517 8.50 41.04 -7.18
C SER A 517 8.45 39.64 -6.56
N LYS A 518 9.22 38.69 -7.10
CA LYS A 518 9.33 37.34 -6.54
C LYS A 518 10.01 37.34 -5.16
N LEU A 519 11.11 38.08 -4.97
CA LEU A 519 11.76 38.26 -3.65
C LEU A 519 10.83 38.90 -2.61
N LYS A 520 9.95 39.81 -3.05
CA LYS A 520 8.92 40.46 -2.20
C LYS A 520 7.87 39.47 -1.74
N THR A 521 7.49 38.51 -2.59
CA THR A 521 6.58 37.41 -2.22
C THR A 521 7.20 36.49 -1.19
N GLU A 522 8.49 36.15 -1.33
CA GLU A 522 9.18 35.20 -0.43
C GLU A 522 9.64 35.80 0.92
N CYS A 523 9.94 37.11 0.97
CA CYS A 523 10.52 37.75 2.17
C CYS A 523 9.76 39.00 2.66
N GLY A 524 8.69 39.40 1.98
CA GLY A 524 7.91 40.59 2.30
C GLY A 524 8.54 41.90 1.84
N SER A 525 7.74 42.98 1.92
CA SER A 525 8.12 44.31 1.43
C SER A 525 9.30 44.96 2.16
N GLN A 526 9.55 44.60 3.42
CA GLN A 526 10.67 45.16 4.18
C GLN A 526 12.04 44.72 3.64
N PHE A 527 12.11 43.50 3.10
CA PHE A 527 13.31 42.96 2.46
C PHE A 527 13.62 43.68 1.14
N THR A 528 12.59 43.92 0.32
CA THR A 528 12.75 44.53 -1.01
C THR A 528 12.75 46.06 -1.01
N ASN A 529 12.34 46.73 0.08
CA ASN A 529 12.18 48.19 0.16
C ASN A 529 13.39 48.97 -0.41
N LYS A 530 14.62 48.58 -0.03
CA LYS A 530 15.85 49.24 -0.53
C LYS A 530 16.06 49.00 -2.04
N LEU A 531 15.78 47.79 -2.52
CA LEU A 531 15.90 47.41 -3.94
C LEU A 531 14.86 48.16 -4.80
N GLU A 532 13.62 48.26 -4.31
CA GLU A 532 12.55 49.06 -4.94
C GLU A 532 12.91 50.56 -4.93
N GLY A 533 13.53 51.06 -3.86
CA GLY A 533 14.06 52.42 -3.78
C GLY A 533 15.14 52.73 -4.83
N MET A 534 16.07 51.79 -5.06
CA MET A 534 17.08 51.92 -6.12
C MET A 534 16.46 52.03 -7.52
N PHE A 535 15.36 51.33 -7.81
CA PHE A 535 14.64 51.49 -9.07
C PHE A 535 13.99 52.87 -9.21
N LYS A 536 13.34 53.37 -8.16
CA LYS A 536 12.74 54.71 -8.14
C LYS A 536 13.78 55.82 -8.36
N ASP A 537 14.94 55.70 -7.72
CA ASP A 537 16.06 56.64 -7.92
C ASP A 537 16.55 56.67 -9.39
N ILE A 538 16.58 55.51 -10.06
CA ILE A 538 16.96 55.42 -11.49
C ILE A 538 15.89 56.01 -12.40
N GLU A 539 14.60 55.75 -12.14
CA GLU A 539 13.48 56.32 -12.91
C GLU A 539 13.41 57.85 -12.73
N LEU A 540 13.49 58.35 -11.50
CA LEU A 540 13.55 59.78 -11.19
C LEU A 540 14.80 60.45 -11.81
N SER A 541 15.96 59.77 -11.77
CA SER A 541 17.17 60.27 -12.44
C SER A 541 16.98 60.42 -13.95
N LYS A 542 16.20 59.56 -14.62
CA LYS A 542 15.90 59.72 -16.06
C LYS A 542 15.06 60.96 -16.31
N GLU A 543 13.99 61.17 -15.53
CA GLU A 543 13.14 62.36 -15.62
C GLU A 543 13.91 63.68 -15.37
N ILE A 544 14.82 63.68 -14.37
CA ILE A 544 15.73 64.80 -14.11
C ILE A 544 16.68 65.04 -15.29
N ASN A 545 17.23 63.98 -15.90
CA ASN A 545 18.09 64.12 -17.09
C ASN A 545 17.32 64.61 -18.33
N GLU A 546 16.10 64.16 -18.54
CA GLU A 546 15.26 64.57 -19.68
C GLU A 546 14.84 66.03 -19.55
N SER A 547 14.31 66.44 -18.39
CA SER A 547 13.98 67.84 -18.10
C SER A 547 15.22 68.75 -18.18
N PHE A 548 16.38 68.27 -17.73
CA PHE A 548 17.65 68.97 -17.89
C PHE A 548 18.04 69.13 -19.37
N ARG A 549 18.01 68.06 -20.17
CA ARG A 549 18.32 68.09 -21.62
C ARG A 549 17.41 69.05 -22.40
N GLN A 550 16.13 69.13 -22.02
CA GLN A 550 15.17 70.06 -22.63
C GLN A 550 15.41 71.53 -22.22
N SER A 551 16.03 71.78 -21.07
CA SER A 551 16.28 73.14 -20.56
C SER A 551 17.11 74.01 -21.50
N SER A 552 16.89 75.32 -21.45
CA SER A 552 17.72 76.32 -22.15
C SER A 552 19.17 76.36 -21.65
N GLN A 553 19.40 75.86 -20.43
CA GLN A 553 20.69 75.90 -19.76
C GLN A 553 21.62 74.78 -20.25
N ALA A 554 21.09 73.59 -20.54
CA ALA A 554 21.86 72.52 -21.19
C ALA A 554 22.40 72.98 -22.56
N ARG A 555 21.55 73.65 -23.35
CA ARG A 555 21.89 74.19 -24.67
C ARG A 555 22.89 75.35 -24.68
N THR A 556 23.14 75.99 -23.54
CA THR A 556 24.03 77.18 -23.45
C THR A 556 25.29 76.94 -22.62
N LYS A 557 25.39 75.84 -21.87
CA LYS A 557 26.50 75.60 -20.92
C LYS A 557 27.20 74.25 -21.01
N LEU A 558 26.70 73.26 -21.76
CA LEU A 558 27.52 72.10 -22.07
C LEU A 558 28.52 72.43 -23.19
N PRO A 559 29.80 72.02 -23.07
CA PRO A 559 30.73 72.02 -24.18
C PRO A 559 30.22 71.16 -25.35
N SER A 560 30.37 71.67 -26.57
CA SER A 560 29.99 70.94 -27.78
C SER A 560 30.71 69.61 -27.88
N GLY A 561 29.95 68.50 -27.89
CA GLY A 561 30.47 67.13 -28.00
C GLY A 561 30.48 66.32 -26.70
N ILE A 562 30.13 66.91 -25.56
CA ILE A 562 29.99 66.16 -24.29
C ILE A 562 28.51 65.82 -24.05
N GLU A 563 28.15 64.54 -24.16
CA GLU A 563 26.87 64.05 -23.62
C GLU A 563 27.01 63.79 -22.12
N MET A 564 25.96 64.13 -21.36
CA MET A 564 25.94 64.03 -19.91
C MET A 564 24.69 63.32 -19.42
N SER A 565 24.86 62.46 -18.42
CA SER A 565 23.81 61.82 -17.65
C SER A 565 24.24 61.77 -16.19
N VAL A 566 23.36 62.19 -15.29
CA VAL A 566 23.60 62.22 -13.85
C VAL A 566 22.62 61.27 -13.16
N HIS A 567 23.12 60.42 -12.27
CA HIS A 567 22.28 59.59 -11.41
C HIS A 567 22.27 60.16 -9.99
N VAL A 568 21.08 60.44 -9.48
CA VAL A 568 20.83 60.97 -8.13
C VAL A 568 20.37 59.81 -7.27
N LEU A 569 21.12 59.49 -6.20
CA LEU A 569 20.98 58.25 -5.45
C LEU A 569 20.66 58.52 -3.98
N THR A 570 19.66 57.85 -3.43
CA THR A 570 19.27 57.98 -2.02
C THR A 570 20.23 57.20 -1.12
N THR A 571 21.03 57.87 -0.31
CA THR A 571 22.12 57.29 0.51
C THR A 571 21.71 56.09 1.38
N GLY A 572 20.45 56.00 1.81
CA GLY A 572 19.94 54.89 2.63
C GLY A 572 19.55 53.62 1.85
N TYR A 573 19.35 53.70 0.53
CA TYR A 573 18.96 52.56 -0.31
C TYR A 573 20.14 51.90 -1.01
N TRP A 574 21.14 52.69 -1.40
CA TRP A 574 22.29 52.21 -2.16
C TRP A 574 23.42 51.67 -1.27
N PRO A 575 24.34 50.84 -1.80
CA PRO A 575 25.59 50.50 -1.10
C PRO A 575 26.39 51.76 -0.73
N THR A 576 27.14 51.70 0.38
CA THR A 576 28.04 52.78 0.76
C THR A 576 29.25 52.84 -0.17
N TYR A 577 29.44 53.97 -0.85
CA TYR A 577 30.61 54.23 -1.69
C TYR A 577 31.56 55.18 -0.95
N PRO A 578 32.83 54.80 -0.68
CA PRO A 578 33.80 55.72 -0.11
C PRO A 578 34.12 56.84 -1.11
N PRO A 579 34.09 58.13 -0.72
CA PRO A 579 34.53 59.21 -1.58
C PRO A 579 36.00 59.03 -1.98
N MET A 580 36.32 59.34 -3.24
CA MET A 580 37.68 59.30 -3.77
C MET A 580 37.99 60.62 -4.47
N ASP A 581 39.11 61.25 -4.09
CA ASP A 581 39.55 62.50 -4.70
C ASP A 581 40.12 62.25 -6.10
N VAL A 582 39.40 62.70 -7.13
CA VAL A 582 39.78 62.54 -8.54
C VAL A 582 40.08 63.91 -9.17
N ARG A 583 41.23 64.02 -9.85
CA ARG A 583 41.58 65.22 -10.62
C ARG A 583 40.79 65.27 -11.94
N LEU A 584 39.58 65.82 -11.87
CA LEU A 584 38.75 66.05 -13.05
C LEU A 584 39.44 67.01 -14.05
N PRO A 585 39.35 66.74 -15.38
CA PRO A 585 39.69 67.70 -16.44
C PRO A 585 38.97 69.05 -16.28
N HIS A 586 39.53 70.12 -16.85
CA HIS A 586 39.00 71.48 -16.68
C HIS A 586 37.55 71.59 -17.23
N GLU A 587 37.29 70.90 -18.32
CA GLU A 587 36.02 70.83 -19.03
C GLU A 587 34.90 70.27 -18.13
N LEU A 588 35.25 69.28 -17.28
CA LEU A 588 34.31 68.66 -16.34
C LEU A 588 34.17 69.43 -15.02
N LYS A 589 35.19 70.18 -14.59
CA LYS A 589 35.12 71.04 -13.39
C LYS A 589 34.08 72.15 -13.51
N CYS A 590 33.85 72.69 -14.72
CA CYS A 590 32.81 73.67 -14.96
C CYS A 590 31.39 73.08 -14.83
N LEU A 591 31.24 71.76 -15.03
CA LEU A 591 29.96 71.06 -14.92
C LEU A 591 29.60 70.70 -13.47
N SER A 592 30.57 70.31 -12.63
CA SER A 592 30.28 69.82 -11.27
C SER A 592 29.57 70.85 -10.37
N GLY A 593 30.07 72.09 -10.32
CA GLY A 593 29.43 73.19 -9.58
C GLY A 593 28.08 73.65 -10.18
N TYR A 594 27.75 73.19 -11.38
CA TYR A 594 26.48 73.45 -12.05
C TYR A 594 25.44 72.33 -11.78
N ILE A 595 25.85 71.05 -11.77
CA ILE A 595 25.04 69.92 -11.26
C ILE A 595 24.48 70.25 -9.88
N GLN A 596 25.36 70.65 -8.96
CA GLN A 596 24.99 70.94 -7.58
C GLN A 596 23.90 72.03 -7.49
N ARG A 597 23.89 73.01 -8.41
CA ARG A 597 22.88 74.08 -8.47
C ARG A 597 21.56 73.66 -9.12
N ILE A 598 21.55 72.61 -9.94
CA ILE A 598 20.30 72.02 -10.48
C ILE A 598 19.65 71.16 -9.39
N LEU A 599 20.43 70.28 -8.76
CA LEU A 599 19.92 69.37 -7.73
C LEU A 599 19.38 70.14 -6.52
N LEU A 600 20.07 71.21 -6.08
CA LEU A 600 19.59 72.12 -5.02
C LEU A 600 18.41 73.04 -5.43
N LYS A 601 17.83 72.87 -6.62
CA LYS A 601 16.66 73.61 -7.11
C LYS A 601 15.44 72.73 -7.43
N GLN A 602 15.58 71.41 -7.33
CA GLN A 602 14.47 70.45 -7.49
C GLN A 602 14.17 69.67 -6.20
N VAL A 603 14.92 69.95 -5.12
CA VAL A 603 14.55 69.68 -3.73
C VAL A 603 14.06 70.99 -3.11
#